data_AF-A0A959EZC8-F1
#
_entry.id   AF-A0A959EZC8-F1
#
_cell.length_a   1.000
_cell.length_b   1.000
_cell.length_c   1.000
_cell.angle_alpha   90.00
_cell.angle_beta   90.00
_cell.angle_gamma   90.00
#
_symmetry.space_group_name_H-M   'P 1'
#
loop_
_entity.id
_entity.type
_entity.pdbx_description
1 polymer ?
#
loop_
_entity_poly.entity_id
_entity_poly.type
_entity_poly.pdbx_seq_one_letter_code
_entity_poly.pdbx_strand_id
1 'polypeptide(L)'
;VRTWLYSIEIKYNVKPIIYTNTKFYHQYLAGHFEEYPLWIARYNYRQPKLATGKEWDFWQYGNRGRIPGVYGDVDFNVFKGNHYELETLCLAPRSILSLVQEP
;
A
#
# COMPACT_ATOMS: atom_id res chain seq x y z
N VAL A 1 13.53 -3.83 -6.46
CA VAL A 1 12.45 -2.86 -6.15
C VAL A 1 12.19 -1.92 -7.32
N ARG A 2 13.12 -1.02 -7.68
CA ARG A 2 12.95 -0.04 -8.78
C ARG A 2 12.41 -0.63 -10.10
N THR A 3 13.04 -1.68 -10.63
CA THR A 3 12.62 -2.31 -11.90
C THR A 3 11.17 -2.77 -11.85
N TRP A 4 10.75 -3.38 -10.75
CA TRP A 4 9.38 -3.85 -10.59
C TRP A 4 8.40 -2.68 -10.50
N LEU A 5 8.70 -1.65 -9.70
CA LEU A 5 7.86 -0.45 -9.57
C LEU A 5 7.64 0.20 -10.95
N TYR A 6 8.71 0.38 -11.72
CA TYR A 6 8.65 0.93 -13.07
C TYR A 6 7.77 0.10 -14.02
N SER A 7 7.96 -1.23 -14.06
CA SER A 7 7.15 -2.10 -14.93
C SER A 7 5.66 -2.09 -14.57
N ILE A 8 5.34 -2.04 -13.28
CA ILE A 8 3.94 -2.02 -12.82
C ILE A 8 3.29 -0.67 -13.07
N GLU A 9 4.01 0.43 -12.81
CA GLU A 9 3.52 1.77 -13.07
C GLU A 9 3.21 1.98 -14.56
N ILE A 10 4.06 1.49 -15.47
CA ILE A 10 3.78 1.50 -16.91
C ILE A 10 2.52 0.70 -17.25
N LYS A 11 2.40 -0.51 -16.71
CA LYS A 11 1.31 -1.42 -17.09
C LYS A 11 -0.06 -0.93 -16.61
N TYR A 12 -0.12 -0.35 -15.42
CA TYR A 12 -1.37 0.01 -14.75
C TYR A 12 -1.64 1.51 -14.69
N ASN A 13 -0.68 2.35 -15.12
CA ASN A 13 -0.75 3.81 -15.12
C ASN A 13 -1.11 4.41 -13.74
N VAL A 14 -0.69 3.73 -12.68
CA VAL A 14 -0.85 4.18 -11.28
C VAL A 14 0.40 3.80 -10.50
N LYS A 15 0.70 4.56 -9.44
CA LYS A 15 1.81 4.24 -8.55
C LYS A 15 1.47 3.03 -7.67
N PRO A 16 2.21 1.92 -7.75
CA PRO A 16 2.03 0.81 -6.82
C PRO A 16 2.37 1.19 -5.37
N ILE A 17 1.66 0.58 -4.43
CA ILE A 17 1.91 0.73 -2.99
C ILE A 17 3.08 -0.20 -2.59
N ILE A 18 4.03 0.31 -1.81
CA ILE A 18 5.12 -0.50 -1.24
C ILE A 18 4.73 -0.96 0.16
N TYR A 19 4.51 -2.27 0.32
CA TYR A 19 4.34 -2.90 1.64
C TYR A 19 5.67 -3.38 2.21
N THR A 20 5.97 -3.03 3.47
CA THR A 20 7.19 -3.45 4.15
C THR A 20 7.05 -3.32 5.68
N ASN A 21 7.90 -4.00 6.44
CA ASN A 21 8.07 -3.66 7.86
C ASN A 21 9.00 -2.45 8.06
N THR A 22 8.92 -1.82 9.24
CA THR A 22 9.71 -0.61 9.57
C THR A 22 11.24 -0.86 9.51
N LYS A 23 11.72 -2.05 9.89
CA LYS A 23 13.16 -2.35 9.90
C LYS A 23 13.73 -2.37 8.48
N PHE A 24 13.07 -3.09 7.58
CA PHE A 24 13.48 -3.19 6.18
C PHE A 24 13.37 -1.83 5.48
N TYR A 25 12.32 -1.05 5.77
CA TYR A 25 12.18 0.31 5.26
C TYR A 25 13.41 1.16 5.59
N HIS A 26 13.76 1.26 6.88
CA HIS A 26 14.90 2.09 7.29
C HIS A 26 16.24 1.60 6.73
N GLN A 27 16.40 0.29 6.55
CA GLN A 27 17.66 -0.29 6.10
C GLN A 27 17.88 -0.15 4.58
N TYR A 28 16.82 -0.22 3.78
CA TYR A 28 16.96 -0.39 2.32
C TYR A 28 16.13 0.57 1.47
N LEU A 29 15.11 1.22 2.04
CA LEU A 29 14.14 2.01 1.26
C LEU A 29 14.15 3.48 1.64
N ALA A 30 14.49 3.86 2.88
CA ALA A 30 14.54 5.26 3.30
C ALA A 30 15.45 6.09 2.39
N GLY A 31 14.96 7.24 1.91
CA GLY A 31 15.66 8.09 0.95
C GLY A 31 15.49 7.65 -0.50
N HIS A 32 14.72 6.59 -0.74
CA HIS A 32 14.38 6.07 -2.07
C HIS A 32 12.88 5.86 -2.17
N PHE A 33 12.31 6.04 -3.37
CA PHE A 33 10.88 5.77 -3.62
C PHE A 33 9.93 6.61 -2.75
N GLU A 34 10.38 7.80 -2.33
CA GLU A 34 9.62 8.74 -1.49
C GLU A 34 8.31 9.20 -2.16
N GLU A 35 8.23 9.05 -3.49
CA GLU A 35 7.10 9.38 -4.32
C GLU A 35 6.02 8.27 -4.41
N TYR A 36 6.26 7.09 -3.82
CA TYR A 36 5.33 5.96 -3.80
C TYR A 36 4.55 5.91 -2.48
N PRO A 37 3.28 5.45 -2.49
CA PRO A 37 2.55 5.20 -1.26
C PRO A 37 3.20 4.07 -0.44
N LEU A 38 3.26 4.23 0.87
CA LEU A 38 3.86 3.27 1.81
C LEU A 38 2.82 2.62 2.71
N TRP A 39 2.89 1.29 2.77
CA TRP A 39 2.14 0.47 3.71
C TRP A 39 3.10 -0.20 4.69
N ILE A 40 3.09 0.26 5.94
CA ILE A 40 4.07 -0.17 6.93
C ILE A 40 3.47 -1.18 7.89
N ALA A 41 4.07 -2.36 7.96
CA ALA A 41 3.82 -3.34 8.99
C ALA A 41 4.57 -3.02 10.27
N ARG A 42 3.80 -2.79 11.35
CA ARG A 42 4.31 -2.54 12.69
C ARG A 42 3.27 -2.91 13.74
N TYR A 43 3.45 -4.08 14.36
CA TYR A 43 2.53 -4.61 15.37
C TYR A 43 2.83 -4.03 16.75
N ASN A 44 2.47 -2.77 16.96
CA ASN A 44 2.68 -2.04 18.20
C ASN A 44 1.53 -1.05 18.42
N TYR A 45 1.35 -0.51 19.63
CA TYR A 45 0.39 0.56 19.86
C TYR A 45 0.84 1.91 19.31
N ARG A 46 2.14 2.08 19.04
CA ARG A 46 2.70 3.30 18.47
C ARG A 46 2.71 3.24 16.94
N GLN A 47 2.11 4.25 16.32
CA GLN A 47 2.13 4.42 14.87
C GLN A 47 3.56 4.38 14.29
N PRO A 48 3.74 3.96 13.03
CA PRO A 48 5.03 4.00 12.38
C PRO A 48 5.63 5.41 12.38
N LYS A 49 6.91 5.49 12.72
CA LYS A 49 7.74 6.68 12.51
C LYS A 49 8.79 6.28 11.50
N LEU A 50 8.83 6.98 10.38
CA LEU A 50 9.73 6.70 9.27
C LEU A 50 10.88 7.70 9.27
N ALA A 51 12.04 7.25 8.81
CA ALA A 51 13.15 8.13 8.45
C ALA A 51 12.73 9.11 7.34
N THR A 52 13.59 10.10 7.05
CA THR A 52 13.44 11.11 5.97
C THR A 52 12.26 12.09 6.08
N GLY A 53 11.42 11.98 7.11
CA GLY A 53 10.27 12.86 7.30
C GLY A 53 9.05 12.46 6.47
N LYS A 54 9.16 11.39 5.66
CA LYS A 54 8.01 10.80 4.97
C LYS A 54 7.04 10.17 5.95
N GLU A 55 5.77 10.29 5.64
CA GLU A 55 4.70 9.66 6.39
C GLU A 55 4.28 8.34 5.74
N TRP A 56 3.71 7.43 6.54
CA TRP A 56 3.08 6.22 6.04
C TRP A 56 1.66 6.54 5.55
N ASP A 57 1.21 5.82 4.53
CA ASP A 57 -0.15 5.94 3.98
C ASP A 57 -1.06 4.86 4.58
N PHE A 58 -0.54 3.65 4.74
CA PHE A 58 -1.21 2.56 5.44
C PHE A 58 -0.35 2.02 6.58
N TRP A 59 -1.02 1.61 7.65
CA TRP A 59 -0.39 0.97 8.79
C TRP A 59 -1.08 -0.35 9.09
N GLN A 60 -0.35 -1.46 8.92
CA GLN A 60 -0.74 -2.76 9.44
C GLN A 60 -0.33 -2.86 10.91
N TYR A 61 -1.32 -2.75 11.80
CA TYR A 61 -1.10 -2.63 13.24
C TYR A 61 -1.30 -3.95 14.01
N GLY A 62 -1.88 -4.97 13.37
CA GLY A 62 -2.03 -6.29 13.95
C GLY A 62 -2.21 -7.38 12.90
N ASN A 63 -1.88 -8.61 13.28
CA ASN A 63 -1.96 -9.80 12.43
C ASN A 63 -2.78 -10.95 13.05
N ARG A 64 -3.46 -10.68 14.16
CA ARG A 64 -4.31 -11.62 14.90
C ARG A 64 -5.69 -11.02 15.18
N GLY A 65 -6.14 -10.16 14.28
CA GLY A 65 -7.49 -9.61 14.32
C GLY A 65 -8.52 -10.72 14.16
N ARG A 66 -9.73 -10.47 14.67
CA ARG A 66 -10.90 -11.35 14.50
C ARG A 66 -12.07 -10.46 14.11
N ILE A 67 -12.71 -10.77 12.99
CA ILE A 67 -13.86 -10.02 12.48
C ILE A 67 -14.94 -11.00 11.98
N PRO A 68 -16.23 -10.73 12.22
CA PRO A 68 -17.30 -11.54 11.65
C PRO A 68 -17.13 -11.70 10.14
N GLY A 69 -17.28 -12.93 9.63
CA GLY A 69 -17.11 -13.25 8.22
C GLY A 69 -15.71 -13.73 7.83
N VAL A 70 -14.70 -13.61 8.69
CA VAL A 70 -13.36 -14.18 8.46
C VAL A 70 -13.04 -15.25 9.50
N TYR A 71 -12.79 -16.48 9.03
CA TYR A 71 -12.32 -17.57 9.87
C TYR A 71 -10.80 -17.54 9.98
N GLY A 72 -10.27 -17.61 11.21
CA GLY A 72 -8.83 -17.49 11.45
C GLY A 72 -8.38 -16.09 11.86
N ASP A 73 -7.07 -15.93 12.00
CA ASP A 73 -6.44 -14.63 12.26
C ASP A 73 -6.47 -13.77 10.98
N VAL A 74 -6.75 -12.48 11.11
CA VAL A 74 -6.74 -11.52 10.00
C VAL A 74 -5.89 -10.29 10.32
N ASP A 75 -5.24 -9.74 9.30
CA ASP A 75 -4.46 -8.52 9.40
C ASP A 75 -5.38 -7.30 9.52
N PHE A 76 -5.09 -6.44 10.50
CA PHE A 76 -5.78 -5.18 10.69
C PHE A 76 -4.91 -4.02 10.23
N ASN A 77 -5.54 -3.14 9.46
CA ASN A 77 -4.90 -2.03 8.78
C ASN A 77 -5.71 -0.76 8.99
N VAL A 78 -5.03 0.38 9.00
CA VAL A 78 -5.65 1.70 8.90
C VAL A 78 -5.01 2.47 7.76
N PHE A 79 -5.84 3.25 7.05
CA PHE A 79 -5.40 4.21 6.04
C PHE A 79 -5.31 5.60 6.66
N LYS A 80 -4.26 6.35 6.33
CA LYS A 80 -4.06 7.72 6.78
C LYS A 80 -4.73 8.70 5.82
N GLY A 81 -6.05 8.75 5.89
CA GLY A 81 -6.84 9.65 5.06
C GLY A 81 -8.32 9.38 5.19
N ASN A 82 -9.10 9.98 4.29
CA ASN A 82 -10.52 9.78 4.18
C ASN A 82 -10.87 8.76 3.08
N HIS A 83 -12.16 8.44 2.97
CA HIS A 83 -12.66 7.45 2.02
C HIS A 83 -12.40 7.83 0.55
N TYR A 84 -12.59 9.09 0.18
CA TYR A 84 -12.36 9.56 -1.20
C TYR A 84 -10.88 9.44 -1.58
N GLU A 85 -9.98 9.84 -0.69
CA GLU A 85 -8.53 9.66 -0.88
C GLU A 85 -8.17 8.18 -1.06
N LEU A 86 -8.77 7.27 -0.28
CA LEU A 86 -8.58 5.83 -0.44
C LEU A 86 -9.03 5.34 -1.82
N GLU A 87 -10.18 5.78 -2.31
CA GLU A 87 -10.70 5.42 -3.63
C GLU A 87 -9.76 5.85 -4.77
N THR A 88 -9.08 6.99 -4.62
CA THR A 88 -8.12 7.47 -5.63
C THR A 88 -6.90 6.55 -5.81
N LEU A 89 -6.64 5.65 -4.86
CA LEU A 89 -5.56 4.66 -4.95
C LEU A 89 -6.00 3.38 -5.68
N CYS A 90 -7.30 3.19 -5.92
CA CYS A 90 -7.83 2.04 -6.62
C CYS A 90 -7.75 2.24 -8.15
N LEU A 91 -7.56 1.13 -8.86
CA LEU A 91 -7.79 1.13 -10.31
C LEU A 91 -9.27 1.39 -10.57
N ALA A 92 -9.58 2.33 -11.45
CA ALA A 92 -10.93 2.47 -11.96
C ALA A 92 -11.38 1.11 -12.55
N PRO A 93 -12.64 0.69 -12.31
CA PRO A 93 -13.16 -0.49 -12.98
C PRO A 93 -12.93 -0.34 -14.49
N ARG A 94 -12.32 -1.35 -15.13
CA ARG A 94 -12.20 -1.36 -16.59
C ARG A 94 -13.59 -1.10 -17.16
N SER A 95 -13.74 -0.04 -17.96
CA SER A 95 -14.97 0.14 -18.71
C SER A 95 -15.15 -1.11 -19.58
N ILE A 96 -16.34 -1.69 -19.56
CA ILE A 96 -16.71 -2.88 -20.35
C ILE A 96 -16.39 -2.67 -21.85
N LEU A 97 -16.33 -1.42 -22.29
CA LEU A 97 -15.97 -1.00 -23.65
C LEU A 97 -14.53 -1.37 -24.06
N SER A 98 -13.61 -1.59 -23.11
CA SER A 98 -12.23 -2.02 -23.41
C SER A 98 -12.08 -3.52 -23.73
N LEU A 99 -13.16 -4.31 -23.61
CA LEU A 99 -13.15 -5.75 -23.91
C LEU A 99 -13.57 -6.07 -25.36
N VAL A 100 -13.84 -5.07 -26.19
CA VAL A 100 -14.36 -5.26 -27.57
C VAL A 100 -13.33 -4.89 -28.66
N GLN A 101 -12.07 -4.62 -28.29
CA GLN A 101 -11.01 -4.30 -29.26
C GLN A 101 -9.72 -5.03 -28.91
N GLU A 102 -9.65 -6.30 -29.29
CA GLU A 102 -8.41 -6.98 -29.66
C GLU A 102 -8.71 -7.72 -30.99
N PRO A 103 -7.95 -7.50 -32.07
CA PRO A 103 -8.11 -8.23 -33.34
C PRO A 103 -7.66 -9.68 -33.27
#